data_AF-A0A1W1DTE5-F1
#
_entry.id   AF-A0A1W1DTE5-F1
#
_cell.length_a   1.000
_cell.length_b   1.000
_cell.length_c   1.000
_cell.angle_alpha   90.00
_cell.angle_beta   90.00
_cell.angle_gamma   90.00
#
_symmetry.space_group_name_H-M   'P 1'
#
loop_
_entity.id
_entity.type
_entity.pdbx_description
1 polymer ?
#
loop_
_entity_poly.entity_id
_entity_poly.type
_entity_poly.pdbx_seq_one_letter_code
_entity_poly.pdbx_strand_id
1 'polypeptide(L)'
;MTDQRLDLLTDWLEIFFDDENFVITTASDDASFRRYFRIERDNTSFIAMDAPPEKENCEPFIRIAKHLIAGGIHAPKILDIHPKQGFLLLEDFGNQTFLNVQKKSFDIQHYKIAIDTLIKMQSLETKSVNLPDYNAALLTTEMQLLIDWYLPQLSDEQHSQLQAIFTLLSDNALSATQVFVHRDYHSRNLMLRANDELGVLDFQDAVIGANTYDLVSLLKDAYFELNPVNLQTLLNYYYDQTGIDIPFTEFERQFDLMGLQRHLKVLGIFKRLSIRDSKHQYLHNIPLVAKYALDIANKYPELSALIDILTLPDNQKHAMILAAGRGERMMPLTKDTPKPLIKVKGIALIEHSINALKKSGITNIVVNTSYLAEQLISHLGDGSRLGIRISYSDESTGALETAGGIIKALPLLGNKPFVVINSDVLCDYDLSKLTLPIGSLAHLVLIDNPAHNPNGDFSLVNDHQVITAGNKSYTFSGIGIYHPDLFKSHLGTEQKIPLYPILKEAITNSQLSGEYYQGYWQDIGTPERLELANNS
;
A
#
# COMPACT_ATOMS: atom_id res chain seq x y z
N MET A 1 8.82 -8.56 -32.70
CA MET A 1 10.12 -9.15 -32.35
C MET A 1 9.86 -10.61 -32.07
N THR A 2 10.57 -11.52 -32.73
CA THR A 2 10.50 -12.95 -32.46
C THR A 2 11.13 -13.26 -31.11
N ASP A 3 10.45 -14.07 -30.29
CA ASP A 3 10.93 -14.49 -28.98
C ASP A 3 11.78 -15.75 -29.13
N GLN A 4 13.07 -15.55 -29.43
CA GLN A 4 14.01 -16.64 -29.71
C GLN A 4 14.09 -17.69 -28.58
N ARG A 5 13.82 -17.29 -27.33
CA ARG A 5 13.83 -18.23 -26.21
C ARG A 5 12.58 -19.09 -26.15
N LEU A 6 11.43 -18.52 -26.51
CA LEU A 6 10.19 -19.30 -26.67
C LEU A 6 10.32 -20.29 -27.83
N ASP A 7 11.00 -19.92 -28.91
CA ASP A 7 11.28 -20.84 -30.03
C ASP A 7 12.12 -22.03 -29.55
N LEU A 8 13.24 -21.78 -28.84
CA LEU A 8 14.08 -22.85 -28.27
C LEU A 8 13.35 -23.73 -27.24
N LEU A 9 12.44 -23.15 -26.45
CA LEU A 9 11.60 -23.89 -25.52
C LEU A 9 10.65 -24.82 -26.30
N THR A 10 10.05 -24.32 -27.38
CA THR A 10 9.12 -25.05 -28.24
C THR A 10 9.83 -26.23 -28.90
N ASP A 11 11.01 -26.02 -29.50
CA ASP A 11 11.83 -27.09 -30.09
C ASP A 11 12.15 -28.20 -29.07
N TRP A 12 12.46 -27.82 -27.83
CA TRP A 12 12.73 -28.78 -26.76
C TRP A 12 11.48 -29.57 -26.35
N LEU A 13 10.32 -28.92 -26.29
CA LEU A 13 9.04 -29.59 -25.99
C LEU A 13 8.62 -30.54 -27.11
N GLU A 14 8.84 -30.18 -28.38
CA GLU A 14 8.59 -31.07 -29.52
C GLU A 14 9.42 -32.36 -29.43
N ILE A 15 10.70 -32.25 -29.05
CA ILE A 15 11.57 -33.40 -28.82
C ILE A 15 11.07 -34.24 -27.64
N PHE A 16 10.61 -33.61 -26.56
CA PHE A 16 10.11 -34.30 -25.38
C PHE A 16 8.79 -35.06 -25.65
N PHE A 17 7.85 -34.45 -26.39
CA PHE A 17 6.55 -35.03 -26.70
C PHE A 17 6.52 -35.90 -27.96
N ASP A 18 7.58 -35.88 -28.77
CA ASP A 18 7.71 -36.58 -30.06
C ASP A 18 6.70 -36.10 -31.14
N ASP A 19 6.14 -34.90 -30.99
CA ASP A 19 5.33 -34.18 -31.99
C ASP A 19 5.08 -32.70 -31.57
N GLU A 20 4.32 -31.95 -32.39
CA GLU A 20 3.95 -30.54 -32.18
C GLU A 20 2.54 -30.36 -31.56
N ASN A 21 1.90 -31.42 -31.07
CA ASN A 21 0.51 -31.39 -30.61
C ASN A 21 0.40 -30.86 -29.16
N PHE A 22 0.67 -29.57 -28.96
CA PHE A 22 0.45 -28.89 -27.68
C PHE A 22 0.19 -27.39 -27.88
N VAL A 23 -0.43 -26.75 -26.89
CA VAL A 23 -0.66 -25.30 -26.88
C VAL A 23 0.16 -24.67 -25.77
N ILE A 24 0.95 -23.65 -26.11
CA ILE A 24 1.70 -22.84 -25.15
C ILE A 24 0.92 -21.57 -24.82
N THR A 25 0.69 -21.31 -23.53
CA THR A 25 0.16 -20.05 -23.02
C THR A 25 1.02 -19.51 -21.88
N THR A 26 1.04 -18.20 -21.66
CA THR A 26 1.75 -17.64 -20.49
C THR A 26 1.00 -18.01 -19.21
N ALA A 27 1.69 -18.64 -18.25
CA ALA A 27 1.13 -18.99 -16.96
C ALA A 27 1.36 -17.89 -15.91
N SER A 28 2.55 -17.30 -15.90
CA SER A 28 2.91 -16.21 -14.99
C SER A 28 4.10 -15.41 -15.54
N ASP A 29 4.03 -14.09 -15.43
CA ASP A 29 5.16 -13.17 -15.57
C ASP A 29 5.59 -12.71 -14.17
N ASP A 30 6.60 -13.40 -13.64
CA ASP A 30 7.18 -13.12 -12.33
C ASP A 30 7.96 -11.78 -12.33
N ALA A 31 8.43 -11.32 -11.16
CA ALA A 31 9.39 -10.22 -11.04
C ALA A 31 10.85 -10.65 -11.29
N SER A 32 11.10 -11.96 -11.44
CA SER A 32 12.40 -12.53 -11.80
C SER A 32 12.63 -12.53 -13.32
N PHE A 33 13.76 -13.10 -13.76
CA PHE A 33 14.01 -13.33 -15.19
C PHE A 33 13.38 -14.64 -15.69
N ARG A 34 12.79 -15.43 -14.79
CA ARG A 34 12.10 -16.68 -15.13
C ARG A 34 10.75 -16.40 -15.76
N ARG A 35 10.41 -17.20 -16.76
CA ARG A 35 9.10 -17.20 -17.40
C ARG A 35 8.47 -18.56 -17.23
N TYR A 36 7.16 -18.57 -16.98
CA TYR A 36 6.40 -19.79 -16.81
C TYR A 36 5.34 -19.86 -17.90
N PHE A 37 5.37 -20.94 -18.66
CA PHE A 37 4.42 -21.23 -19.72
C PHE A 37 3.60 -22.46 -19.35
N ARG A 38 2.29 -22.39 -19.52
CA ARG A 38 1.43 -23.56 -19.45
C ARG A 38 1.39 -24.24 -20.80
N ILE A 39 1.64 -25.54 -20.77
CA ILE A 39 1.57 -26.43 -21.93
C ILE A 39 0.32 -27.30 -21.78
N GLU A 40 -0.63 -27.16 -22.69
CA GLU A 40 -1.85 -27.98 -22.71
C GLU A 40 -1.76 -29.04 -23.80
N ARG A 41 -1.98 -30.30 -23.42
CA ARG A 41 -1.95 -31.46 -24.31
C ARG A 41 -2.88 -32.56 -23.82
N ASP A 42 -3.73 -33.11 -24.69
CA ASP A 42 -4.58 -34.29 -24.39
C ASP A 42 -5.37 -34.18 -23.07
N ASN A 43 -5.95 -33.00 -22.78
CA ASN A 43 -6.61 -32.65 -21.52
C ASN A 43 -5.73 -32.73 -20.25
N THR A 44 -4.42 -32.81 -20.43
CA THR A 44 -3.41 -32.70 -19.38
C THR A 44 -2.69 -31.35 -19.52
N SER A 45 -2.19 -30.82 -18.41
CA SER A 45 -1.42 -29.57 -18.41
C SER A 45 -0.09 -29.73 -17.69
N PHE A 46 0.90 -28.98 -18.15
CA PHE A 46 2.26 -28.92 -17.62
C PHE A 46 2.72 -27.47 -17.50
N ILE A 47 3.72 -27.21 -16.66
CA ILE A 47 4.39 -25.92 -16.61
C ILE A 47 5.80 -26.06 -17.17
N ALA A 48 6.07 -25.38 -18.26
CA ALA A 48 7.41 -25.20 -18.78
C ALA A 48 8.02 -23.92 -18.17
N MET A 49 9.11 -24.08 -17.42
CA MET A 49 9.88 -22.97 -16.88
C MET A 49 11.05 -22.66 -17.81
N ASP A 50 11.18 -21.39 -18.15
CA ASP A 50 12.33 -20.81 -18.83
C ASP A 50 13.12 -19.93 -17.86
N ALA A 51 14.30 -20.39 -17.44
CA ALA A 51 15.23 -19.63 -16.62
C ALA A 51 16.58 -19.49 -17.36
N PRO A 52 16.84 -18.35 -18.03
CA PRO A 52 18.04 -18.16 -18.84
C PRO A 52 19.33 -18.37 -18.03
N PRO A 53 20.22 -19.33 -18.38
CA PRO A 53 21.37 -19.70 -17.55
C PRO A 53 22.34 -18.56 -17.23
N GLU A 54 22.54 -17.64 -18.17
CA GLU A 54 23.35 -16.42 -17.98
C GLU A 54 22.76 -15.42 -16.97
N LYS A 55 21.48 -15.56 -16.60
CA LYS A 55 20.80 -14.67 -15.66
C LYS A 55 20.39 -15.36 -14.36
N GLU A 56 20.03 -16.65 -14.43
CA GLU A 56 19.36 -17.33 -13.32
C GLU A 56 19.68 -18.83 -13.28
N ASN A 57 20.05 -19.33 -12.10
CA ASN A 57 20.44 -20.72 -11.90
C ASN A 57 19.24 -21.58 -11.46
N CYS A 58 18.96 -22.67 -12.18
CA CYS A 58 17.89 -23.62 -11.85
C CYS A 58 18.25 -24.64 -10.76
N GLU A 59 19.54 -24.82 -10.46
CA GLU A 59 20.00 -25.85 -9.52
C GLU A 59 19.38 -25.73 -8.12
N PRO A 60 19.23 -24.53 -7.51
CA PRO A 60 18.52 -24.37 -6.24
C PRO A 60 17.07 -24.87 -6.33
N PHE A 61 16.35 -24.52 -7.40
CA PHE A 61 14.98 -24.98 -7.61
C PHE A 61 14.92 -26.52 -7.67
N ILE A 62 15.77 -27.15 -8.50
CA ILE A 62 15.79 -28.61 -8.67
C ILE A 62 16.09 -29.32 -7.36
N ARG A 63 17.10 -28.83 -6.63
CA ARG A 63 17.55 -29.42 -5.36
C ARG A 63 16.46 -29.33 -4.29
N ILE A 64 15.87 -28.15 -4.12
CA ILE A 64 14.85 -27.92 -3.10
C ILE A 64 13.55 -28.66 -3.45
N ALA A 65 13.13 -28.67 -4.71
CA ALA A 65 11.95 -29.42 -5.17
C ALA A 65 12.07 -30.91 -4.82
N LYS A 66 13.22 -31.53 -5.16
CA LYS A 66 13.48 -32.94 -4.85
C LYS A 66 13.45 -33.23 -3.35
N HIS A 67 14.02 -32.34 -2.55
CA HIS A 67 14.02 -32.48 -1.09
C HIS A 67 12.61 -32.35 -0.50
N LEU A 68 11.83 -31.35 -0.92
CA LEU A 68 10.43 -31.20 -0.50
C LEU A 68 9.59 -32.42 -0.86
N ILE A 69 9.70 -32.92 -2.10
CA ILE A 69 8.97 -34.12 -2.56
C ILE A 69 9.38 -35.35 -1.74
N ALA A 70 10.68 -35.56 -1.49
CA ALA A 70 11.17 -36.66 -0.66
C ALA A 70 10.66 -36.57 0.79
N GLY A 71 10.51 -35.34 1.30
CA GLY A 71 9.88 -35.02 2.59
C GLY A 71 8.36 -35.16 2.60
N GLY A 72 7.74 -35.50 1.46
CA GLY A 72 6.28 -35.63 1.32
C GLY A 72 5.53 -34.30 1.28
N ILE A 73 6.19 -33.21 0.90
CA ILE A 73 5.56 -31.93 0.56
C ILE A 73 5.25 -31.93 -0.94
N HIS A 74 4.07 -31.47 -1.32
CA HIS A 74 3.66 -31.40 -2.72
C HIS A 74 4.27 -30.16 -3.41
N ALA A 75 5.56 -30.26 -3.77
CA ALA A 75 6.19 -29.36 -4.73
C ALA A 75 6.02 -29.91 -6.17
N PRO A 76 6.12 -29.07 -7.23
CA PRO A 76 5.97 -29.53 -8.61
C PRO A 76 6.99 -30.62 -8.95
N LYS A 77 6.50 -31.78 -9.39
CA LYS A 77 7.39 -32.83 -9.90
C LYS A 77 8.12 -32.33 -11.14
N ILE A 78 9.40 -32.61 -11.21
CA ILE A 78 10.23 -32.29 -12.36
C ILE A 78 10.17 -33.48 -13.31
N LEU A 79 9.55 -33.28 -14.47
CA LEU A 79 9.32 -34.31 -15.49
C LEU A 79 10.50 -34.43 -16.45
N ASP A 80 11.06 -33.28 -16.84
CA ASP A 80 12.28 -33.23 -17.65
C ASP A 80 13.07 -31.94 -17.40
N ILE A 81 14.37 -31.97 -17.74
CA ILE A 81 15.30 -30.86 -17.55
C ILE A 81 16.19 -30.74 -18.78
N HIS A 82 16.36 -29.52 -19.28
CA HIS A 82 17.39 -29.18 -20.26
C HIS A 82 18.42 -28.19 -19.67
N PRO A 83 19.42 -28.66 -18.91
CA PRO A 83 20.28 -27.80 -18.09
C PRO A 83 21.03 -26.74 -18.89
N LYS A 84 21.49 -27.07 -20.10
CA LYS A 84 22.26 -26.14 -20.95
C LYS A 84 21.45 -24.92 -21.40
N GLN A 85 20.13 -25.06 -21.50
CA GLN A 85 19.23 -23.99 -21.91
C GLN A 85 18.46 -23.42 -20.72
N GLY A 86 18.53 -24.04 -19.53
CA GLY A 86 17.79 -23.60 -18.35
C GLY A 86 16.29 -23.87 -18.43
N PHE A 87 15.88 -24.92 -19.14
CA PHE A 87 14.47 -25.32 -19.22
C PHE A 87 14.13 -26.46 -18.25
N LEU A 88 12.93 -26.39 -17.67
CA LEU A 88 12.35 -27.44 -16.85
C LEU A 88 10.89 -27.65 -17.25
N LEU A 89 10.45 -28.91 -17.24
CA LEU A 89 9.06 -29.28 -17.44
C LEU A 89 8.54 -29.82 -16.12
N LEU A 90 7.45 -29.23 -15.63
CA LEU A 90 6.97 -29.38 -14.27
C LEU A 90 5.50 -29.84 -14.27
N GLU A 91 5.12 -30.54 -13.20
CA GLU A 91 3.70 -30.78 -12.87
C GLU A 91 2.94 -29.45 -12.74
N ASP A 92 1.75 -29.38 -13.32
CA ASP A 92 0.86 -28.22 -13.20
C ASP A 92 -0.12 -28.40 -12.04
N PHE A 93 -0.17 -27.41 -11.14
CA PHE A 93 -1.12 -27.37 -10.03
C PHE A 93 -2.42 -26.61 -10.36
N GLY A 94 -2.58 -26.16 -11.61
CA GLY A 94 -3.76 -25.45 -12.11
C GLY A 94 -3.74 -23.96 -11.78
N ASN A 95 -4.94 -23.35 -11.74
CA ASN A 95 -5.13 -21.90 -11.59
C ASN A 95 -5.71 -21.48 -10.23
N GLN A 96 -6.00 -22.45 -9.36
CA GLN A 96 -6.70 -22.22 -8.11
C GLN A 96 -5.71 -21.98 -6.98
N THR A 97 -5.21 -20.75 -6.89
CA THR A 97 -4.39 -20.31 -5.76
C THR A 97 -5.20 -20.33 -4.47
N PHE A 98 -4.53 -20.54 -3.35
CA PHE A 98 -5.12 -20.49 -2.01
C PHE A 98 -5.82 -19.14 -1.78
N LEU A 99 -5.22 -18.04 -2.25
CA LEU A 99 -5.83 -16.70 -2.23
C LEU A 99 -7.20 -16.66 -2.92
N ASN A 100 -7.31 -17.23 -4.12
CA ASN A 100 -8.55 -17.23 -4.89
C ASN A 100 -9.65 -18.02 -4.17
N VAL A 101 -9.29 -19.13 -3.52
CA VAL A 101 -10.24 -19.93 -2.73
C VAL A 101 -10.73 -19.14 -1.52
N GLN A 102 -9.82 -18.59 -0.73
CA GLN A 102 -10.17 -17.91 0.52
C GLN A 102 -10.94 -16.60 0.28
N LYS A 103 -10.65 -15.88 -0.81
CA LYS A 103 -11.45 -14.71 -1.22
C LYS A 103 -12.89 -15.07 -1.62
N LYS A 104 -13.10 -16.26 -2.18
CA LYS A 104 -14.44 -16.72 -2.59
C LYS A 104 -15.26 -17.21 -1.39
N SER A 105 -14.64 -18.03 -0.55
CA SER A 105 -15.25 -18.53 0.68
C SER A 105 -14.14 -18.88 1.66
N PHE A 106 -14.00 -18.06 2.70
CA PHE A 106 -13.02 -18.31 3.74
C PHE A 106 -13.33 -19.64 4.45
N ASP A 107 -12.30 -20.46 4.64
CA ASP A 107 -12.35 -21.68 5.44
C ASP A 107 -11.09 -21.84 6.29
N ILE A 108 -11.29 -21.88 7.60
CA ILE A 108 -10.22 -22.03 8.59
C ILE A 108 -9.53 -23.39 8.51
N GLN A 109 -10.21 -24.45 8.02
CA GLN A 109 -9.62 -25.77 7.88
C GLN A 109 -8.52 -25.79 6.82
N HIS A 110 -8.70 -25.07 5.70
CA HIS A 110 -7.64 -24.91 4.70
C HIS A 110 -6.39 -24.26 5.31
N TYR A 111 -6.55 -23.30 6.22
CA TYR A 111 -5.42 -22.69 6.94
C TYR A 111 -4.75 -23.68 7.91
N LYS A 112 -5.51 -24.54 8.58
CA LYS A 112 -4.94 -25.62 9.40
C LYS A 112 -4.12 -26.61 8.56
N ILE A 113 -4.61 -27.00 7.39
CA ILE A 113 -3.86 -27.83 6.44
C ILE A 113 -2.57 -27.15 5.99
N ALA A 114 -2.63 -25.84 5.72
CA ALA A 114 -1.44 -25.06 5.38
C ALA A 114 -0.44 -24.96 6.53
N ILE A 115 -0.91 -24.90 7.77
CA ILE A 115 -0.08 -24.95 8.98
C ILE A 115 0.53 -26.36 9.15
N ASP A 116 -0.24 -27.43 9.00
CA ASP A 116 0.27 -28.80 9.13
C ASP A 116 1.34 -29.10 8.08
N THR A 117 1.12 -28.62 6.84
CA THR A 117 2.10 -28.70 5.75
C THR A 117 3.35 -27.89 6.08
N LEU A 118 3.20 -26.70 6.67
CA LEU A 118 4.32 -25.88 7.13
C LEU A 118 5.12 -26.59 8.23
N ILE A 119 4.47 -27.13 9.26
CA ILE A 119 5.12 -27.86 10.35
C ILE A 119 5.88 -29.07 9.79
N LYS A 120 5.28 -29.82 8.86
CA LYS A 120 5.93 -30.92 8.17
C LYS A 120 7.18 -30.44 7.41
N MET A 121 7.08 -29.34 6.68
CA MET A 121 8.22 -28.74 5.96
C MET A 121 9.33 -28.28 6.94
N GLN A 122 8.97 -27.70 8.07
CA GLN A 122 9.91 -27.27 9.12
C GLN A 122 10.63 -28.44 9.81
N SER A 123 10.02 -29.63 9.80
CA SER A 123 10.61 -30.86 10.35
C SER A 123 11.60 -31.56 9.43
N LEU A 124 11.73 -31.12 8.17
CA LEU A 124 12.66 -31.71 7.22
C LEU A 124 14.13 -31.43 7.61
N GLU A 125 15.01 -32.34 7.21
CA GLU A 125 16.44 -32.25 7.48
C GLU A 125 17.12 -31.20 6.58
N THR A 126 17.62 -30.12 7.16
CA THR A 126 18.15 -29.01 6.34
C THR A 126 19.61 -29.19 5.89
N LYS A 127 20.36 -30.10 6.52
CA LYS A 127 21.81 -30.27 6.28
C LYS A 127 22.15 -30.80 4.89
N SER A 128 21.31 -31.68 4.33
CA SER A 128 21.54 -32.34 3.03
C SER A 128 21.35 -31.39 1.84
N VAL A 129 20.57 -30.32 2.04
CA VAL A 129 20.10 -29.39 0.99
C VAL A 129 21.02 -28.18 0.83
N ASN A 130 21.98 -27.99 1.74
CA ASN A 130 22.91 -26.86 1.72
C ASN A 130 22.21 -25.51 1.53
N LEU A 131 21.20 -25.26 2.37
CA LEU A 131 20.47 -23.99 2.39
C LEU A 131 21.32 -22.91 3.09
N PRO A 132 21.27 -21.66 2.60
CA PRO A 132 21.92 -20.55 3.28
C PRO A 132 21.21 -20.22 4.60
N ASP A 133 21.98 -19.74 5.58
CA ASP A 133 21.42 -19.24 6.83
C ASP A 133 20.79 -17.86 6.63
N TYR A 134 19.62 -17.65 7.22
CA TYR A 134 18.97 -16.35 7.29
C TYR A 134 19.58 -15.49 8.40
N ASN A 135 20.86 -15.18 8.22
CA ASN A 135 21.67 -14.52 9.24
C ASN A 135 21.32 -13.03 9.44
N ALA A 136 21.88 -12.43 10.49
CA ALA A 136 21.71 -11.01 10.81
C ALA A 136 21.97 -10.10 9.60
N ALA A 137 23.05 -10.34 8.84
CA ALA A 137 23.40 -9.50 7.70
C ALA A 137 22.32 -9.52 6.60
N LEU A 138 21.77 -10.69 6.29
CA LEU A 138 20.68 -10.80 5.32
C LEU A 138 19.38 -10.17 5.84
N LEU A 139 19.02 -10.41 7.11
CA LEU A 139 17.84 -9.80 7.75
C LEU A 139 17.91 -8.27 7.74
N THR A 140 19.07 -7.70 8.11
CA THR A 140 19.31 -6.25 8.08
C THR A 140 19.28 -5.70 6.65
N THR A 141 19.96 -6.37 5.70
CA THR A 141 19.97 -5.94 4.28
C THR A 141 18.56 -5.85 3.70
N GLU A 142 17.69 -6.78 4.07
CA GLU A 142 16.32 -6.77 3.58
C GLU A 142 15.44 -5.71 4.25
N MET A 143 15.61 -5.46 5.56
CA MET A 143 14.93 -4.36 6.23
C MET A 143 15.42 -2.98 5.75
N GLN A 144 16.68 -2.89 5.30
CA GLN A 144 17.25 -1.67 4.72
C GLN A 144 16.46 -1.19 3.48
N LEU A 145 15.74 -2.09 2.79
CA LEU A 145 14.82 -1.71 1.71
C LEU A 145 13.74 -0.72 2.15
N LEU A 146 13.32 -0.75 3.42
CA LEU A 146 12.42 0.25 3.99
C LEU A 146 13.05 1.64 3.86
N ILE A 147 14.28 1.81 4.31
CA ILE A 147 14.96 3.11 4.27
C ILE A 147 15.22 3.51 2.81
N ASP A 148 15.81 2.61 2.03
CA ASP A 148 16.28 2.93 0.68
C ASP A 148 15.15 3.32 -0.27
N TRP A 149 13.96 2.72 -0.10
CA TRP A 149 12.85 2.89 -1.04
C TRP A 149 11.61 3.53 -0.44
N TYR A 150 11.33 3.28 0.84
CA TYR A 150 10.10 3.73 1.50
C TYR A 150 10.31 5.05 2.26
N LEU A 151 11.42 5.18 2.99
CA LEU A 151 11.76 6.34 3.83
C LEU A 151 13.16 6.90 3.50
N PRO A 152 13.40 7.39 2.28
CA PRO A 152 14.73 7.86 1.87
C PRO A 152 15.17 9.18 2.54
N GLN A 153 14.30 9.83 3.31
CA GLN A 153 14.54 11.12 3.96
C GLN A 153 14.35 11.00 5.47
N LEU A 154 15.36 10.48 6.17
CA LEU A 154 15.38 10.37 7.63
C LEU A 154 16.47 11.27 8.22
N SER A 155 16.25 11.76 9.44
CA SER A 155 17.32 12.39 10.22
C SER A 155 18.31 11.35 10.74
N ASP A 156 19.51 11.79 11.16
CA ASP A 156 20.52 10.90 11.77
C ASP A 156 19.98 10.19 13.03
N GLU A 157 19.12 10.87 13.78
CA GLU A 157 18.44 10.31 14.95
C GLU A 157 17.47 9.19 14.57
N GLN A 158 16.62 9.43 13.56
CA GLN A 158 15.67 8.43 13.05
C GLN A 158 16.39 7.22 12.45
N HIS A 159 17.49 7.45 11.72
CA HIS A 159 18.34 6.38 11.22
C HIS A 159 18.89 5.53 12.38
N SER A 160 19.41 6.16 13.43
CA SER A 160 19.94 5.46 14.60
C SER A 160 18.86 4.64 15.33
N GLN A 161 17.65 5.21 15.48
CA GLN A 161 16.50 4.51 16.06
C GLN A 161 16.07 3.29 15.24
N LEU A 162 16.00 3.41 13.90
CA LEU A 162 15.68 2.28 13.02
C LEU A 162 16.74 1.18 13.09
N GLN A 163 18.02 1.51 13.15
CA GLN A 163 19.08 0.49 13.26
C GLN A 163 19.01 -0.27 14.59
N ALA A 164 18.65 0.39 15.69
CA ALA A 164 18.39 -0.28 16.96
C ALA A 164 17.19 -1.24 16.86
N ILE A 165 16.11 -0.82 16.19
CA ILE A 165 14.96 -1.69 15.91
C ILE A 165 15.36 -2.87 15.02
N PHE A 166 16.12 -2.66 13.95
CA PHE A 166 16.57 -3.73 13.06
C PHE A 166 17.43 -4.76 13.81
N THR A 167 18.25 -4.31 14.76
CA THR A 167 19.03 -5.20 15.62
C THR A 167 18.10 -6.05 16.49
N LEU A 168 17.14 -5.43 17.19
CA LEU A 168 16.14 -6.13 18.01
C LEU A 168 15.38 -7.20 17.21
N LEU A 169 14.93 -6.85 16.00
CA LEU A 169 14.19 -7.76 15.13
C LEU A 169 15.05 -8.90 14.60
N SER A 170 16.33 -8.63 14.32
CA SER A 170 17.29 -9.66 13.89
C SER A 170 17.60 -10.63 15.04
N ASP A 171 17.83 -10.12 16.25
CA ASP A 171 18.08 -10.93 17.45
C ASP A 171 16.89 -11.83 17.79
N ASN A 172 15.65 -11.33 17.62
CA ASN A 172 14.45 -12.14 17.74
C ASN A 172 14.43 -13.31 16.74
N ALA A 173 14.73 -13.05 15.47
CA ALA A 173 14.74 -14.09 14.44
C ALA A 173 15.84 -15.14 14.70
N LEU A 174 17.01 -14.73 15.20
CA LEU A 174 18.13 -15.63 15.47
C LEU A 174 17.98 -16.44 16.76
N SER A 175 17.19 -15.96 17.73
CA SER A 175 16.94 -16.66 18.99
C SER A 175 15.80 -17.68 18.91
N ALA A 176 14.92 -17.57 17.92
CA ALA A 176 13.87 -18.54 17.66
C ALA A 176 14.44 -19.90 17.18
N THR A 177 13.61 -20.94 17.17
CA THR A 177 13.98 -22.24 16.61
C THR A 177 14.29 -22.10 15.11
N GLN A 178 15.46 -22.56 14.69
CA GLN A 178 15.92 -22.47 13.29
C GLN A 178 15.49 -23.71 12.50
N VAL A 179 14.72 -23.50 11.43
CA VAL A 179 14.08 -24.54 10.61
C VAL A 179 14.17 -24.20 9.12
N PHE A 180 13.68 -25.07 8.25
CA PHE A 180 13.46 -24.75 6.84
C PHE A 180 12.48 -23.58 6.72
N VAL A 181 12.89 -22.50 6.05
CA VAL A 181 12.05 -21.32 5.77
C VAL A 181 11.97 -21.12 4.26
N HIS A 182 10.76 -21.19 3.73
CA HIS A 182 10.42 -20.97 2.32
C HIS A 182 10.49 -19.49 1.91
N ARG A 183 10.25 -18.56 2.86
CA ARG A 183 10.26 -17.09 2.73
C ARG A 183 9.06 -16.46 2.01
N ASP A 184 8.44 -17.20 1.12
CA ASP A 184 7.24 -16.77 0.37
C ASP A 184 6.07 -17.75 0.51
N TYR A 185 5.95 -18.36 1.71
CA TYR A 185 4.84 -19.22 2.11
C TYR A 185 3.57 -18.39 2.39
N HIS A 186 2.99 -17.81 1.35
CA HIS A 186 1.78 -16.98 1.42
C HIS A 186 0.73 -17.44 0.41
N SER A 187 -0.50 -16.93 0.52
CA SER A 187 -1.68 -17.43 -0.20
C SER A 187 -1.59 -17.44 -1.74
N ARG A 188 -0.67 -16.69 -2.36
CA ARG A 188 -0.45 -16.72 -3.82
C ARG A 188 0.46 -17.84 -4.31
N ASN A 189 1.32 -18.37 -3.43
CA ASN A 189 2.30 -19.41 -3.74
C ASN A 189 1.88 -20.79 -3.21
N LEU A 190 0.66 -20.87 -2.66
CA LEU A 190 0.00 -22.09 -2.24
C LEU A 190 -1.15 -22.40 -3.20
N MET A 191 -1.27 -23.67 -3.59
CA MET A 191 -2.28 -24.15 -4.53
C MET A 191 -3.17 -25.16 -3.83
N LEU A 192 -4.45 -24.83 -3.66
CA LEU A 192 -5.39 -25.78 -3.05
C LEU A 192 -5.96 -26.68 -4.15
N ARG A 193 -5.61 -27.97 -4.11
CA ARG A 193 -6.02 -28.98 -5.08
C ARG A 193 -7.29 -29.70 -4.61
N ALA A 194 -7.76 -30.65 -5.41
CA ALA A 194 -8.83 -31.56 -5.01
C ALA A 194 -8.43 -32.35 -3.75
N ASN A 195 -9.43 -32.74 -2.95
CA ASN A 195 -9.25 -33.47 -1.67
C ASN A 195 -8.39 -32.71 -0.63
N ASP A 196 -8.41 -31.38 -0.66
CA ASP A 196 -7.71 -30.51 0.28
C ASP A 196 -6.18 -30.71 0.33
N GLU A 197 -5.59 -31.20 -0.77
CA GLU A 197 -4.13 -31.28 -0.91
C GLU A 197 -3.54 -29.89 -1.21
N LEU A 198 -2.45 -29.55 -0.53
CA LEU A 198 -1.79 -28.25 -0.68
C LEU A 198 -0.50 -28.36 -1.48
N GLY A 199 -0.49 -27.77 -2.67
CA GLY A 199 0.71 -27.57 -3.48
C GLY A 199 1.50 -26.34 -3.03
N VAL A 200 2.83 -26.45 -3.02
CA VAL A 200 3.75 -25.38 -2.60
C VAL A 200 4.65 -24.97 -3.78
N LEU A 201 4.66 -23.69 -4.12
CA LEU A 201 5.41 -23.09 -5.24
C LEU A 201 6.39 -22.03 -4.74
N ASP A 202 7.37 -21.66 -5.56
CA ASP A 202 8.28 -20.50 -5.32
C ASP A 202 9.24 -20.66 -4.12
N PHE A 203 9.73 -21.89 -3.90
CA PHE A 203 10.58 -22.27 -2.76
C PHE A 203 12.09 -22.15 -3.02
N GLN A 204 12.52 -21.73 -4.22
CA GLN A 204 13.93 -21.80 -4.62
C GLN A 204 14.88 -20.90 -3.81
N ASP A 205 14.33 -19.87 -3.15
CA ASP A 205 15.07 -18.91 -2.34
C ASP A 205 15.07 -19.29 -0.85
N ALA A 206 14.70 -20.53 -0.51
CA ALA A 206 14.63 -21.03 0.85
C ALA A 206 15.94 -20.90 1.62
N VAL A 207 15.80 -20.73 2.93
CA VAL A 207 16.87 -20.48 3.90
C VAL A 207 16.66 -21.33 5.15
N ILE A 208 17.64 -21.34 6.05
CA ILE A 208 17.47 -21.79 7.43
C ILE A 208 17.19 -20.56 8.28
N GLY A 209 16.04 -20.50 8.96
CA GLY A 209 15.62 -19.31 9.71
C GLY A 209 14.57 -19.59 10.78
N ALA A 210 14.04 -18.53 11.39
CA ALA A 210 13.03 -18.62 12.46
C ALA A 210 11.78 -19.41 12.02
N ASN A 211 11.32 -20.33 12.87
CA ASN A 211 10.09 -21.09 12.70
C ASN A 211 8.82 -20.23 12.56
N THR A 212 8.84 -18.99 13.03
CA THR A 212 7.74 -18.04 12.90
C THR A 212 7.67 -17.35 11.54
N TYR A 213 8.72 -17.38 10.70
CA TYR A 213 8.80 -16.57 9.48
C TYR A 213 7.68 -16.90 8.47
N ASP A 214 7.58 -18.17 8.09
CA ASP A 214 6.57 -18.62 7.13
C ASP A 214 5.16 -18.62 7.74
N LEU A 215 5.05 -18.83 9.06
CA LEU A 215 3.77 -18.71 9.76
C LEU A 215 3.23 -17.28 9.69
N VAL A 216 4.11 -16.29 9.90
CA VAL A 216 3.78 -14.87 9.69
C VAL A 216 3.39 -14.63 8.24
N SER A 217 4.15 -15.16 7.27
CA SER A 217 3.85 -15.00 5.85
C SER A 217 2.47 -15.53 5.46
N LEU A 218 1.99 -16.58 6.14
CA LEU A 218 0.65 -17.14 5.96
C LEU A 218 -0.46 -16.37 6.70
N LEU A 219 -0.22 -16.03 7.98
CA LEU A 219 -1.26 -15.48 8.87
C LEU A 219 -1.38 -13.96 8.84
N LYS A 220 -0.31 -13.25 8.49
CA LYS A 220 -0.27 -11.80 8.27
C LYS A 220 0.15 -11.49 6.83
N ASP A 221 -0.53 -12.17 5.90
CA ASP A 221 -0.34 -12.07 4.46
C ASP A 221 -0.65 -10.65 3.96
N ALA A 222 0.17 -10.13 3.04
CA ALA A 222 -0.02 -8.83 2.42
C ALA A 222 -1.23 -8.75 1.47
N TYR A 223 -1.81 -9.89 1.08
CA TYR A 223 -2.88 -9.97 0.06
C TYR A 223 -4.26 -10.35 0.61
N PHE A 224 -4.32 -10.81 1.86
CA PHE A 224 -5.56 -11.27 2.50
C PHE A 224 -5.48 -11.10 4.02
N GLU A 225 -6.31 -10.20 4.56
CA GLU A 225 -6.37 -9.95 6.00
C GLU A 225 -7.27 -10.98 6.70
N LEU A 226 -6.70 -11.73 7.64
CA LEU A 226 -7.48 -12.52 8.58
C LEU A 226 -8.11 -11.62 9.63
N ASN A 227 -9.36 -11.92 10.00
CA ASN A 227 -9.93 -11.29 11.19
C ASN A 227 -9.15 -11.72 12.45
N PRO A 228 -9.13 -10.88 13.51
CA PRO A 228 -8.31 -11.14 14.70
C PRO A 228 -8.60 -12.48 15.40
N VAL A 229 -9.87 -12.92 15.43
CA VAL A 229 -10.27 -14.16 16.08
C VAL A 229 -9.70 -15.38 15.35
N ASN A 230 -9.76 -15.38 14.02
CA ASN A 230 -9.22 -16.45 13.20
C ASN A 230 -7.69 -16.48 13.28
N LEU A 231 -7.03 -15.31 13.24
CA LEU A 231 -5.58 -15.23 13.41
C LEU A 231 -5.15 -15.84 14.74
N GLN A 232 -5.79 -15.45 15.85
CA GLN A 232 -5.46 -16.00 17.16
C GLN A 232 -5.73 -17.51 17.25
N THR A 233 -6.83 -17.97 16.65
CA THR A 233 -7.18 -19.40 16.62
C THR A 233 -6.12 -20.21 15.88
N LEU A 234 -5.63 -19.70 14.74
CA LEU A 234 -4.61 -20.36 13.93
C LEU A 234 -3.22 -20.29 14.57
N LEU A 235 -2.90 -19.19 15.24
CA LEU A 235 -1.63 -19.04 15.99
C LEU A 235 -1.56 -20.03 17.17
N ASN A 236 -2.65 -20.16 17.94
CA ASN A 236 -2.76 -21.19 18.99
C ASN A 236 -2.66 -22.60 18.41
N TYR A 237 -3.33 -22.85 17.27
CA TYR A 237 -3.26 -24.15 16.61
C TYR A 237 -1.81 -24.54 16.25
N TYR A 238 -1.04 -23.64 15.64
CA TYR A 238 0.38 -23.90 15.35
C TYR A 238 1.18 -24.19 16.63
N TYR A 239 0.99 -23.38 17.67
CA TYR A 239 1.67 -23.54 18.95
C TYR A 239 1.39 -24.91 19.60
N ASP A 240 0.12 -25.33 19.62
CA ASP A 240 -0.31 -26.62 20.16
C ASP A 240 0.25 -27.81 19.37
N GLN A 241 0.30 -27.71 18.03
CA GLN A 241 0.81 -28.79 17.18
C GLN A 241 2.33 -28.95 17.24
N THR A 242 3.07 -27.87 17.48
CA THR A 242 4.54 -27.89 17.49
C THR A 242 5.13 -28.24 18.85
N GLY A 243 4.38 -28.05 19.94
CA GLY A 243 4.86 -28.33 21.29
C GLY A 243 6.04 -27.45 21.70
N ILE A 244 6.00 -26.16 21.32
CA ILE A 244 7.05 -25.18 21.63
C ILE A 244 7.27 -25.07 23.15
N ASP A 245 8.54 -25.11 23.56
CA ASP A 245 8.95 -25.19 24.98
C ASP A 245 8.89 -23.86 25.76
N ILE A 246 8.60 -22.74 25.09
CA ILE A 246 8.43 -21.42 25.71
C ILE A 246 6.96 -21.09 25.91
N PRO A 247 6.58 -20.28 26.92
CA PRO A 247 5.19 -19.88 27.12
C PRO A 247 4.58 -19.22 25.89
N PHE A 248 3.28 -19.42 25.66
CA PHE A 248 2.57 -18.85 24.51
C PHE A 248 2.78 -17.33 24.34
N THR A 249 2.84 -16.57 25.44
CA THR A 249 3.07 -15.12 25.38
C THR A 249 4.45 -14.74 24.82
N GLU A 250 5.47 -15.56 25.07
CA GLU A 250 6.81 -15.36 24.53
C GLU A 250 6.87 -15.78 23.06
N PHE A 251 6.22 -16.89 22.70
CA PHE A 251 6.06 -17.30 21.30
C PHE A 251 5.28 -16.27 20.48
N GLU A 252 4.18 -15.73 21.01
CA GLU A 252 3.40 -14.68 20.35
C GLU A 252 4.26 -13.43 20.12
N ARG A 253 5.12 -13.07 21.08
CA ARG A 253 6.09 -11.99 20.89
C ARG A 253 7.09 -12.31 19.78
N GLN A 254 7.63 -13.54 19.72
CA GLN A 254 8.52 -13.95 18.63
C GLN A 254 7.84 -13.85 17.27
N PHE A 255 6.58 -14.28 17.18
CA PHE A 255 5.74 -14.18 15.98
C PHE A 255 5.49 -12.72 15.58
N ASP A 256 5.16 -11.85 16.54
CA ASP A 256 4.87 -10.44 16.27
C ASP A 256 6.11 -9.68 15.77
N LEU A 257 7.27 -9.88 16.41
CA LEU A 257 8.51 -9.24 15.97
C LEU A 257 9.01 -9.78 14.63
N MET A 258 8.83 -11.08 14.37
CA MET A 258 9.10 -11.64 13.04
C MET A 258 8.15 -11.05 11.98
N GLY A 259 6.89 -10.84 12.37
CA GLY A 259 5.90 -10.05 11.64
C GLY A 259 6.45 -8.71 11.20
N LEU A 260 6.87 -7.91 12.17
CA LEU A 260 7.37 -6.57 11.91
C LEU A 260 8.58 -6.57 10.97
N GLN A 261 9.58 -7.42 11.21
CA GLN A 261 10.74 -7.57 10.32
C GLN A 261 10.30 -7.79 8.87
N ARG A 262 9.39 -8.74 8.65
CA ARG A 262 8.91 -9.08 7.31
C ARG A 262 8.14 -7.93 6.69
N HIS A 263 7.24 -7.28 7.44
CA HIS A 263 6.43 -6.18 6.91
C HIS A 263 7.27 -4.95 6.57
N LEU A 264 8.30 -4.62 7.37
CA LEU A 264 9.22 -3.52 7.04
C LEU A 264 9.96 -3.76 5.71
N LYS A 265 10.48 -4.98 5.51
CA LYS A 265 11.05 -5.41 4.21
C LYS A 265 10.04 -5.27 3.08
N VAL A 266 8.81 -5.75 3.26
CA VAL A 266 7.76 -5.76 2.22
C VAL A 266 7.35 -4.33 1.82
N LEU A 267 7.25 -3.38 2.76
CA LEU A 267 6.99 -1.96 2.45
C LEU A 267 8.04 -1.42 1.46
N GLY A 268 9.32 -1.67 1.73
CA GLY A 268 10.42 -1.30 0.84
C GLY A 268 10.31 -1.97 -0.53
N ILE A 269 10.02 -3.28 -0.59
CA ILE A 269 9.87 -4.04 -1.84
C ILE A 269 8.74 -3.48 -2.71
N PHE A 270 7.55 -3.24 -2.15
CA PHE A 270 6.42 -2.74 -2.95
C PHE A 270 6.68 -1.35 -3.52
N LYS A 271 7.32 -0.47 -2.73
CA LYS A 271 7.69 0.86 -3.21
C LYS A 271 8.77 0.78 -4.29
N ARG A 272 9.78 -0.09 -4.13
CA ARG A 272 10.80 -0.37 -5.15
C ARG A 272 10.20 -0.87 -6.46
N LEU A 273 9.33 -1.88 -6.40
CA LEU A 273 8.68 -2.47 -7.57
C LEU A 273 7.87 -1.41 -8.35
N SER A 274 7.21 -0.50 -7.65
CA SER A 274 6.50 0.62 -8.27
C SER A 274 7.45 1.63 -8.93
N ILE A 275 8.54 2.03 -8.26
CA ILE A 275 9.43 3.09 -8.74
C ILE A 275 10.35 2.59 -9.86
N ARG A 276 10.98 1.43 -9.65
CA ARG A 276 12.02 0.89 -10.54
C ARG A 276 11.44 0.07 -11.68
N ASP A 277 10.41 -0.73 -11.40
CA ASP A 277 9.89 -1.76 -12.31
C ASP A 277 8.49 -1.42 -12.88
N SER A 278 7.97 -0.22 -12.59
CA SER A 278 6.64 0.27 -13.01
C SER A 278 5.47 -0.64 -12.60
N LYS A 279 5.66 -1.53 -11.61
CA LYS A 279 4.61 -2.42 -11.09
C LYS A 279 3.77 -1.71 -10.02
N HIS A 280 3.02 -0.69 -10.43
CA HIS A 280 2.22 0.15 -9.52
C HIS A 280 1.12 -0.62 -8.76
N GLN A 281 0.67 -1.77 -9.28
CA GLN A 281 -0.35 -2.59 -8.65
C GLN A 281 0.02 -3.07 -7.24
N TYR A 282 1.31 -3.12 -6.89
CA TYR A 282 1.74 -3.49 -5.54
C TYR A 282 1.50 -2.41 -4.49
N LEU A 283 1.29 -1.15 -4.90
CA LEU A 283 0.96 -0.06 -3.98
C LEU A 283 -0.37 -0.30 -3.24
N HIS A 284 -1.31 -1.03 -3.86
CA HIS A 284 -2.60 -1.38 -3.23
C HIS A 284 -2.46 -2.23 -1.95
N ASN A 285 -1.32 -2.92 -1.77
CA ASN A 285 -1.09 -3.77 -0.61
C ASN A 285 -0.35 -3.05 0.53
N ILE A 286 0.21 -1.86 0.26
CA ILE A 286 0.94 -1.06 1.27
C ILE A 286 0.07 -0.72 2.49
N PRO A 287 -1.20 -0.28 2.36
CA PRO A 287 -2.02 0.05 3.52
C PRO A 287 -2.12 -1.09 4.54
N LEU A 288 -2.36 -2.32 4.06
CA LEU A 288 -2.49 -3.49 4.94
C LEU A 288 -1.15 -3.85 5.62
N VAL A 289 -0.05 -3.86 4.86
CA VAL A 289 1.28 -4.15 5.40
C VAL A 289 1.70 -3.10 6.43
N ALA A 290 1.41 -1.83 6.17
CA ALA A 290 1.69 -0.74 7.09
C ALA A 290 0.84 -0.81 8.35
N LYS A 291 -0.44 -1.17 8.22
CA LYS A 291 -1.32 -1.45 9.36
C LYS A 291 -0.70 -2.51 10.27
N TYR A 292 -0.25 -3.65 9.73
CA TYR A 292 0.41 -4.67 10.54
C TYR A 292 1.67 -4.16 11.23
N ALA A 293 2.50 -3.37 10.55
CA ALA A 293 3.69 -2.80 11.17
C ALA A 293 3.34 -1.84 12.32
N LEU A 294 2.35 -0.98 12.12
CA LEU A 294 1.87 -0.04 13.14
C LEU A 294 1.18 -0.73 14.32
N ASP A 295 0.40 -1.78 14.08
CA ASP A 295 -0.24 -2.55 15.16
C ASP A 295 0.81 -3.12 16.12
N ILE A 296 1.92 -3.65 15.58
CA ILE A 296 3.03 -4.16 16.40
C ILE A 296 3.81 -3.03 17.06
N ALA A 297 4.07 -1.93 16.35
CA ALA A 297 4.74 -0.77 16.93
C ALA A 297 3.95 -0.17 18.11
N ASN A 298 2.61 -0.16 18.03
CA ASN A 298 1.72 0.26 19.12
C ASN A 298 1.65 -0.74 20.28
N LYS A 299 1.82 -2.04 20.01
CA LYS A 299 1.76 -3.09 21.02
C LYS A 299 2.98 -3.09 21.96
N TYR A 300 4.18 -2.78 21.45
CA TYR A 300 5.44 -2.89 22.20
C TYR A 300 6.10 -1.53 22.44
N PRO A 301 6.26 -1.07 23.71
CA PRO A 301 6.81 0.25 24.03
C PRO A 301 8.20 0.54 23.45
N GLU A 302 9.05 -0.49 23.35
CA GLU A 302 10.39 -0.38 22.75
C GLU A 302 10.37 -0.04 21.25
N LEU A 303 9.21 -0.15 20.59
CA LEU A 303 8.99 0.19 19.18
C LEU A 303 8.32 1.55 18.99
N SER A 304 8.09 2.33 20.05
CA SER A 304 7.40 3.63 19.98
C SER A 304 7.99 4.59 18.94
N ALA A 305 9.32 4.66 18.81
CA ALA A 305 9.98 5.48 17.79
C ALA A 305 9.59 5.08 16.36
N LEU A 306 9.24 3.81 16.12
CA LEU A 306 8.81 3.35 14.81
C LEU A 306 7.46 3.95 14.41
N ILE A 307 6.58 4.22 15.37
CA ILE A 307 5.29 4.87 15.11
C ILE A 307 5.56 6.23 14.48
N ASP A 308 6.37 7.08 15.11
CA ASP A 308 6.71 8.40 14.60
C ASP A 308 7.41 8.33 13.24
N ILE A 309 8.25 7.32 13.02
CA ILE A 309 9.02 7.14 11.77
C ILE A 309 8.13 6.64 10.62
N LEU A 310 7.19 5.73 10.88
CA LEU A 310 6.27 5.21 9.87
C LEU A 310 5.10 6.16 9.61
N THR A 311 4.59 6.81 10.67
CA THR A 311 3.50 7.79 10.58
C THR A 311 4.00 9.17 10.21
N LEU A 312 5.31 9.32 9.91
CA LEU A 312 5.98 10.60 9.68
C LEU A 312 5.01 11.56 9.02
N PRO A 313 4.57 12.62 9.72
CA PRO A 313 3.88 13.70 9.06
C PRO A 313 4.87 14.16 8.01
N ASP A 314 4.59 13.86 6.74
CA ASP A 314 5.44 14.31 5.66
C ASP A 314 5.42 15.81 5.78
N ASN A 315 6.49 16.37 6.39
CA ASN A 315 6.46 17.63 7.11
C ASN A 315 5.85 18.65 6.18
N GLN A 316 4.55 18.91 6.35
CA GLN A 316 3.74 19.29 5.20
C GLN A 316 4.03 20.75 4.95
N LYS A 317 4.89 21.00 3.98
CA LYS A 317 5.36 22.36 3.72
C LYS A 317 4.48 23.10 2.74
N HIS A 318 3.60 22.37 2.04
CA HIS A 318 2.77 22.88 0.96
C HIS A 318 1.29 22.68 1.24
N ALA A 319 0.51 23.70 0.93
CA ALA A 319 -0.93 23.62 0.83
C ALA A 319 -1.41 24.32 -0.43
N MET A 320 -2.62 23.95 -0.86
CA MET A 320 -3.38 24.65 -1.87
C MET A 320 -4.66 25.21 -1.25
N ILE A 321 -4.97 26.47 -1.52
CA ILE A 321 -6.28 27.05 -1.22
C ILE A 321 -7.07 27.20 -2.52
N LEU A 322 -8.26 26.60 -2.56
CA LEU A 322 -9.16 26.67 -3.71
C LEU A 322 -9.98 27.97 -3.66
N ALA A 323 -9.60 28.94 -4.49
CA ALA A 323 -10.08 30.32 -4.51
C ALA A 323 -10.55 30.82 -5.90
N ALA A 324 -10.59 29.95 -6.92
CA ALA A 324 -10.99 30.31 -8.29
C ALA A 324 -12.51 30.51 -8.50
N GLY A 325 -13.36 30.16 -7.52
CA GLY A 325 -14.82 30.19 -7.66
C GLY A 325 -15.41 31.60 -7.79
N ARG A 326 -16.32 31.79 -8.75
CA ARG A 326 -17.02 33.08 -8.98
C ARG A 326 -17.97 33.48 -7.83
N GLY A 327 -18.47 32.51 -7.06
CA GLY A 327 -19.37 32.77 -5.94
C GLY A 327 -20.73 33.34 -6.37
N GLU A 328 -21.35 32.82 -7.43
CA GLU A 328 -22.60 33.35 -7.99
C GLU A 328 -23.76 33.36 -6.98
N ARG A 329 -23.80 32.37 -6.08
CA ARG A 329 -24.78 32.28 -4.98
C ARG A 329 -24.62 33.37 -3.90
N MET A 330 -23.52 34.12 -3.93
CA MET A 330 -23.23 35.22 -3.00
C MET A 330 -23.55 36.60 -3.60
N MET A 331 -24.10 36.67 -4.81
CA MET A 331 -24.46 37.96 -5.42
C MET A 331 -25.52 38.69 -4.57
N PRO A 332 -25.44 40.05 -4.45
CA PRO A 332 -24.51 40.94 -5.15
C PRO A 332 -23.15 41.14 -4.46
N LEU A 333 -22.87 40.48 -3.32
CA LEU A 333 -21.62 40.67 -2.56
C LEU A 333 -20.38 40.33 -3.39
N THR A 334 -20.49 39.34 -4.28
CA THR A 334 -19.41 38.89 -5.15
C THR A 334 -19.32 39.62 -6.49
N LYS A 335 -20.10 40.69 -6.69
CA LYS A 335 -20.06 41.47 -7.93
C LYS A 335 -18.70 42.15 -8.12
N ASP A 336 -18.25 42.86 -7.09
CA ASP A 336 -17.03 43.69 -7.15
C ASP A 336 -15.94 43.19 -6.18
N THR A 337 -16.22 42.15 -5.39
CA THR A 337 -15.30 41.53 -4.43
C THR A 337 -15.21 40.03 -4.69
N PRO A 338 -14.04 39.41 -4.91
CA PRO A 338 -13.95 37.95 -5.05
C PRO A 338 -14.39 37.27 -3.75
N LYS A 339 -15.11 36.13 -3.85
CA LYS A 339 -15.64 35.40 -2.68
C LYS A 339 -14.60 35.18 -1.56
N PRO A 340 -13.34 34.80 -1.83
CA PRO A 340 -12.32 34.61 -0.79
C PRO A 340 -11.98 35.88 0.03
N LEU A 341 -12.28 37.08 -0.50
CA LEU A 341 -12.07 38.37 0.19
C LEU A 341 -13.31 38.86 0.96
N ILE A 342 -14.44 38.16 0.89
CA ILE A 342 -15.59 38.44 1.75
C ILE A 342 -15.19 38.22 3.20
N LYS A 343 -15.64 39.10 4.09
CA LYS A 343 -15.21 39.13 5.49
C LYS A 343 -16.22 38.46 6.41
N VAL A 344 -15.71 37.62 7.30
CA VAL A 344 -16.44 37.09 8.47
C VAL A 344 -15.74 37.60 9.72
N LYS A 345 -16.49 38.27 10.59
CA LYS A 345 -16.02 38.95 11.80
C LYS A 345 -14.83 39.87 11.53
N GLY A 346 -14.86 40.57 10.39
CA GLY A 346 -13.85 41.53 9.97
C GLY A 346 -12.62 40.94 9.27
N ILE A 347 -12.48 39.61 9.20
CA ILE A 347 -11.33 38.90 8.60
C ILE A 347 -11.78 38.26 7.28
N ALA A 348 -10.97 38.36 6.21
CA ALA A 348 -11.32 37.75 4.92
C ALA A 348 -11.37 36.22 5.02
N LEU A 349 -12.29 35.57 4.30
CA LEU A 349 -12.44 34.11 4.32
C LEU A 349 -11.11 33.37 4.06
N ILE A 350 -10.34 33.80 3.06
CA ILE A 350 -9.04 33.20 2.75
C ILE A 350 -8.00 33.40 3.86
N GLU A 351 -8.08 34.49 4.62
CA GLU A 351 -7.16 34.77 5.72
C GLU A 351 -7.40 33.81 6.90
N HIS A 352 -8.64 33.34 7.11
CA HIS A 352 -8.91 32.28 8.09
C HIS A 352 -8.17 30.99 7.74
N SER A 353 -8.25 30.54 6.48
CA SER A 353 -7.52 29.35 6.00
C SER A 353 -6.00 29.54 6.09
N ILE A 354 -5.49 30.71 5.69
CA ILE A 354 -4.06 31.04 5.79
C ILE A 354 -3.58 30.99 7.25
N ASN A 355 -4.35 31.56 8.18
CA ASN A 355 -3.99 31.55 9.60
C ASN A 355 -3.97 30.12 10.17
N ALA A 356 -4.93 29.27 9.79
CA ALA A 356 -4.96 27.86 10.20
C ALA A 356 -3.76 27.07 9.65
N LEU A 357 -3.43 27.25 8.37
CA LEU A 357 -2.26 26.64 7.72
C LEU A 357 -0.96 27.11 8.38
N LYS A 358 -0.82 28.41 8.63
CA LYS A 358 0.36 28.95 9.32
C LYS A 358 0.50 28.40 10.73
N LYS A 359 -0.60 28.29 11.48
CA LYS A 359 -0.60 27.74 12.85
C LYS A 359 -0.16 26.27 12.89
N SER A 360 -0.42 25.51 11.82
CA SER A 360 0.02 24.12 11.66
C SER A 360 1.44 23.98 11.07
N GLY A 361 2.14 25.09 10.81
CA GLY A 361 3.52 25.09 10.28
C GLY A 361 3.63 25.06 8.76
N ILE A 362 2.51 25.07 8.03
CA ILE A 362 2.49 25.13 6.57
C ILE A 362 2.74 26.58 6.12
N THR A 363 3.86 26.80 5.42
CA THR A 363 4.32 28.15 5.02
C THR A 363 4.42 28.37 3.53
N ASN A 364 4.35 27.33 2.69
CA ASN A 364 4.24 27.48 1.23
C ASN A 364 2.80 27.20 0.82
N ILE A 365 2.12 28.21 0.28
CA ILE A 365 0.71 28.14 -0.07
C ILE A 365 0.56 28.46 -1.55
N VAL A 366 -0.11 27.57 -2.27
CA VAL A 366 -0.55 27.81 -3.64
C VAL A 366 -2.01 28.25 -3.60
N VAL A 367 -2.33 29.35 -4.26
CA VAL A 367 -3.72 29.83 -4.37
C VAL A 367 -4.11 29.78 -5.85
N ASN A 368 -5.14 29.01 -6.20
CA ASN A 368 -5.66 29.09 -7.56
C ASN A 368 -6.57 30.32 -7.72
N THR A 369 -6.53 30.94 -8.89
CA THR A 369 -7.21 32.21 -9.14
C THR A 369 -7.91 32.18 -10.50
N SER A 370 -9.05 32.87 -10.62
CA SER A 370 -9.74 33.05 -11.90
C SER A 370 -10.52 34.36 -11.85
N TYR A 371 -11.75 34.35 -11.33
CA TYR A 371 -12.58 35.56 -11.22
C TYR A 371 -11.97 36.62 -10.28
N LEU A 372 -11.80 37.86 -10.77
CA LEU A 372 -11.21 38.99 -10.05
C LEU A 372 -9.82 38.69 -9.43
N ALA A 373 -9.01 37.87 -10.11
CA ALA A 373 -7.69 37.42 -9.64
C ALA A 373 -6.77 38.57 -9.19
N GLU A 374 -6.74 39.69 -9.92
CA GLU A 374 -5.89 40.85 -9.60
C GLU A 374 -6.17 41.42 -8.20
N GLN A 375 -7.44 41.45 -7.77
CA GLN A 375 -7.78 41.93 -6.42
C GLN A 375 -7.25 40.99 -5.34
N LEU A 376 -7.35 39.67 -5.57
CA LEU A 376 -6.86 38.67 -4.64
C LEU A 376 -5.33 38.72 -4.52
N ILE A 377 -4.62 38.82 -5.65
CA ILE A 377 -3.16 38.95 -5.70
C ILE A 377 -2.71 40.26 -5.05
N SER A 378 -3.40 41.37 -5.32
CA SER A 378 -3.08 42.66 -4.69
C SER A 378 -3.30 42.65 -3.18
N HIS A 379 -4.32 41.96 -2.70
CA HIS A 379 -4.62 41.85 -1.27
C HIS A 379 -3.55 41.03 -0.54
N LEU A 380 -3.26 39.83 -1.04
CA LEU A 380 -2.37 38.85 -0.39
C LEU A 380 -0.87 39.08 -0.66
N GLY A 381 -0.51 39.60 -1.83
CA GLY A 381 0.88 39.76 -2.27
C GLY A 381 1.62 38.42 -2.37
N ASP A 382 2.91 38.39 -2.08
CA ASP A 382 3.72 37.17 -2.04
C ASP A 382 3.61 36.42 -0.69
N GLY A 383 2.76 36.88 0.23
CA GLY A 383 2.61 36.33 1.56
C GLY A 383 3.67 36.77 2.58
N SER A 384 4.70 37.53 2.19
CA SER A 384 5.80 37.92 3.08
C SER A 384 5.32 38.70 4.31
N ARG A 385 4.34 39.58 4.13
CA ARG A 385 3.66 40.34 5.22
C ARG A 385 2.97 39.43 6.25
N LEU A 386 2.64 38.20 5.86
CA LEU A 386 1.98 37.20 6.70
C LEU A 386 2.99 36.16 7.24
N GLY A 387 4.27 36.25 6.89
CA GLY A 387 5.31 35.29 7.28
C GLY A 387 5.20 33.94 6.57
N ILE A 388 4.63 33.92 5.36
CA ILE A 388 4.47 32.75 4.51
C ILE A 388 4.90 33.09 3.07
N ARG A 389 4.95 32.09 2.20
CA ARG A 389 5.16 32.24 0.76
C ARG A 389 3.90 31.86 0.02
N ILE A 390 3.36 32.77 -0.78
CA ILE A 390 2.21 32.52 -1.64
C ILE A 390 2.66 32.45 -3.10
N SER A 391 2.25 31.40 -3.79
CA SER A 391 2.34 31.27 -5.26
C SER A 391 0.94 31.18 -5.84
N TYR A 392 0.76 31.65 -7.08
CA TYR A 392 -0.54 31.71 -7.73
C TYR A 392 -0.62 30.74 -8.91
N SER A 393 -1.71 29.97 -8.99
CA SER A 393 -2.06 29.17 -10.15
C SER A 393 -3.20 29.85 -10.89
N ASP A 394 -2.92 30.46 -12.04
CA ASP A 394 -3.93 31.19 -12.81
C ASP A 394 -4.78 30.25 -13.67
N GLU A 395 -6.10 30.30 -13.52
CA GLU A 395 -7.11 29.54 -14.26
C GLU A 395 -7.99 30.45 -15.14
N SER A 396 -7.50 31.64 -15.49
CA SER A 396 -8.20 32.60 -16.35
C SER A 396 -8.57 32.04 -17.73
N THR A 397 -7.85 31.05 -18.23
CA THR A 397 -8.09 30.41 -19.54
C THR A 397 -9.25 29.41 -19.56
N GLY A 398 -9.84 29.09 -18.41
CA GLY A 398 -11.04 28.26 -18.32
C GLY A 398 -11.29 27.72 -16.91
N ALA A 399 -12.56 27.55 -16.52
CA ALA A 399 -12.91 26.91 -15.26
C ALA A 399 -12.45 25.44 -15.29
N LEU A 400 -11.41 25.06 -14.53
CA LEU A 400 -10.81 23.72 -14.56
C LEU A 400 -11.48 22.71 -13.60
N GLU A 401 -12.44 23.18 -12.81
CA GLU A 401 -12.97 22.46 -11.64
C GLU A 401 -11.87 22.08 -10.63
N THR A 402 -12.25 21.43 -9.54
CA THR A 402 -11.37 21.24 -8.38
C THR A 402 -10.12 20.43 -8.69
N ALA A 403 -10.26 19.25 -9.32
CA ALA A 403 -9.09 18.42 -9.58
C ALA A 403 -8.25 18.95 -10.75
N GLY A 404 -8.88 19.55 -11.77
CA GLY A 404 -8.14 20.21 -12.85
C GLY A 404 -7.28 21.37 -12.33
N GLY A 405 -7.82 22.16 -11.40
CA GLY A 405 -7.06 23.21 -10.71
C GLY A 405 -5.90 22.68 -9.89
N ILE A 406 -6.11 21.58 -9.15
CA ILE A 406 -5.05 20.90 -8.39
C ILE A 406 -3.96 20.38 -9.34
N ILE A 407 -4.33 19.70 -10.42
CA ILE A 407 -3.40 19.16 -11.44
C ILE A 407 -2.54 20.27 -12.03
N LYS A 408 -3.14 21.41 -12.39
CA LYS A 408 -2.40 22.58 -12.89
C LYS A 408 -1.42 23.14 -11.85
N ALA A 409 -1.76 23.07 -10.57
CA ALA A 409 -0.95 23.55 -9.47
C ALA A 409 0.16 22.58 -9.02
N LEU A 410 0.15 21.30 -9.44
CA LEU A 410 1.13 20.29 -9.02
C LEU A 410 2.59 20.73 -9.18
N PRO A 411 3.02 21.40 -10.27
CA PRO A 411 4.40 21.88 -10.39
C PRO A 411 4.82 22.87 -9.28
N LEU A 412 3.87 23.60 -8.68
CA LEU A 412 4.09 24.53 -7.57
C LEU A 412 4.02 23.83 -6.20
N LEU A 413 3.29 22.72 -6.10
CA LEU A 413 3.09 21.93 -4.88
C LEU A 413 4.21 20.91 -4.66
N GLY A 414 4.87 20.47 -5.73
CA GLY A 414 5.95 19.51 -5.70
C GLY A 414 5.48 18.05 -5.64
N ASN A 415 6.38 17.16 -5.21
CA ASN A 415 6.18 15.70 -5.27
C ASN A 415 5.80 15.07 -3.91
N LYS A 416 5.45 15.90 -2.92
CA LYS A 416 5.09 15.48 -1.57
C LYS A 416 3.60 15.71 -1.31
N PRO A 417 2.94 14.94 -0.43
CA PRO A 417 1.64 15.25 0.11
C PRO A 417 1.43 16.74 0.43
N PHE A 418 0.28 17.28 0.02
CA PHE A 418 -0.11 18.68 0.28
C PHE A 418 -1.55 18.76 0.82
N VAL A 419 -1.80 19.74 1.70
CA VAL A 419 -3.17 20.04 2.16
C VAL A 419 -3.91 20.78 1.06
N VAL A 420 -5.20 20.49 0.88
CA VAL A 420 -6.10 21.31 0.07
C VAL A 420 -7.25 21.79 0.96
N ILE A 421 -7.52 23.09 0.92
CA ILE A 421 -8.62 23.73 1.65
C ILE A 421 -9.48 24.55 0.69
N ASN A 422 -10.80 24.37 0.76
CA ASN A 422 -11.75 25.27 0.11
C ASN A 422 -11.75 26.65 0.80
N SER A 423 -11.56 27.73 0.02
CA SER A 423 -11.51 29.10 0.58
C SER A 423 -12.81 29.60 1.20
N ASP A 424 -13.92 28.90 1.00
CA ASP A 424 -15.23 29.24 1.56
C ASP A 424 -15.59 28.47 2.84
N VAL A 425 -14.66 27.67 3.35
CA VAL A 425 -14.83 26.88 4.58
C VAL A 425 -14.27 27.65 5.78
N LEU A 426 -15.12 27.85 6.79
CA LEU A 426 -14.70 28.19 8.15
C LEU A 426 -14.71 26.93 9.00
N CYS A 427 -13.58 26.60 9.61
CA CYS A 427 -13.44 25.41 10.44
C CYS A 427 -12.37 25.62 11.52
N ASP A 428 -12.59 25.08 12.72
CA ASP A 428 -11.63 25.09 13.83
C ASP A 428 -10.82 23.79 13.95
N TYR A 429 -10.90 22.93 12.94
CA TYR A 429 -10.10 21.71 12.84
C TYR A 429 -8.60 22.04 12.94
N ASP A 430 -7.90 21.29 13.80
CA ASP A 430 -6.47 21.45 14.02
C ASP A 430 -5.67 20.78 12.91
N LEU A 431 -5.31 21.56 11.89
CA LEU A 431 -4.56 21.11 10.72
C LEU A 431 -3.21 20.47 11.04
N SER A 432 -2.64 20.66 12.24
CA SER A 432 -1.41 19.98 12.65
C SER A 432 -1.61 18.47 12.85
N LYS A 433 -2.86 18.01 13.01
CA LYS A 433 -3.24 16.60 13.13
C LYS A 433 -3.52 15.94 11.79
N LEU A 434 -3.70 16.73 10.73
CA LEU A 434 -4.00 16.21 9.41
C LEU A 434 -2.76 15.53 8.84
N THR A 435 -2.80 14.20 8.80
CA THR A 435 -1.73 13.38 8.25
C THR A 435 -2.30 12.53 7.12
N LEU A 436 -1.46 12.13 6.17
CA LEU A 436 -1.86 11.21 5.11
C LEU A 436 -1.54 9.81 5.62
N PRO A 437 -2.55 8.98 5.92
CA PRO A 437 -2.31 7.64 6.40
C PRO A 437 -1.55 6.82 5.39
N ILE A 438 -0.73 5.92 5.88
CA ILE A 438 0.13 5.10 5.06
C ILE A 438 -0.68 4.31 4.02
N GLY A 439 -0.23 4.34 2.77
CA GLY A 439 -0.88 3.64 1.66
C GLY A 439 -2.11 4.35 1.10
N SER A 440 -2.61 5.40 1.75
CA SER A 440 -3.59 6.31 1.15
C SER A 440 -2.91 7.27 0.18
N LEU A 441 -3.60 7.62 -0.90
CA LEU A 441 -3.25 8.73 -1.77
C LEU A 441 -4.05 9.99 -1.45
N ALA A 442 -5.13 9.87 -0.68
CA ALA A 442 -5.81 10.99 -0.06
C ALA A 442 -6.42 10.64 1.29
N HIS A 443 -6.57 11.65 2.14
CA HIS A 443 -7.28 11.57 3.40
C HIS A 443 -8.22 12.78 3.56
N LEU A 444 -9.49 12.52 3.87
CA LEU A 444 -10.54 13.53 3.93
C LEU A 444 -11.00 13.79 5.37
N VAL A 445 -11.18 15.07 5.71
CA VAL A 445 -11.91 15.44 6.94
C VAL A 445 -13.40 15.45 6.60
N LEU A 446 -14.17 14.60 7.28
CA LEU A 446 -15.61 14.46 7.12
C LEU A 446 -16.36 15.06 8.31
N ILE A 447 -17.55 15.60 8.06
CA ILE A 447 -18.38 16.28 9.07
C ILE A 447 -19.82 15.77 9.03
N ASP A 448 -20.62 16.17 10.02
CA ASP A 448 -22.07 15.99 9.98
C ASP A 448 -22.70 16.65 8.75
N ASN A 449 -23.76 16.04 8.23
CA ASN A 449 -24.44 16.54 7.04
C ASN A 449 -25.10 17.90 7.31
N PRO A 450 -24.66 18.99 6.65
CA PRO A 450 -25.31 20.27 6.80
C PRO A 450 -26.66 20.29 6.09
N ALA A 451 -27.52 21.25 6.43
CA ALA A 451 -28.88 21.35 5.87
C ALA A 451 -28.92 21.44 4.33
N HIS A 452 -27.84 21.90 3.69
CA HIS A 452 -27.71 22.00 2.23
C HIS A 452 -27.12 20.74 1.58
N ASN A 453 -26.66 19.75 2.35
CA ASN A 453 -26.24 18.44 1.87
C ASN A 453 -26.75 17.32 2.81
N PRO A 454 -28.08 17.13 2.93
CA PRO A 454 -28.67 16.22 3.92
C PRO A 454 -28.28 14.75 3.71
N ASN A 455 -27.95 14.37 2.47
CA ASN A 455 -27.63 13.00 2.12
C ASN A 455 -26.16 12.64 2.35
N GLY A 456 -25.28 13.63 2.53
CA GLY A 456 -23.84 13.43 2.62
C GLY A 456 -23.20 12.97 1.31
N ASP A 457 -21.89 12.79 1.35
CA ASP A 457 -21.07 12.44 0.18
C ASP A 457 -20.43 11.04 0.31
N PHE A 458 -20.11 10.67 1.56
CA PHE A 458 -19.30 9.50 1.89
C PHE A 458 -19.77 8.83 3.18
N SER A 459 -19.29 7.61 3.45
CA SER A 459 -19.45 6.90 4.72
C SER A 459 -18.09 6.44 5.23
N LEU A 460 -17.97 6.26 6.56
CA LEU A 460 -16.78 5.70 7.19
C LEU A 460 -17.01 4.27 7.67
N VAL A 461 -16.03 3.41 7.44
CA VAL A 461 -15.94 2.06 8.01
C VAL A 461 -14.72 2.01 8.93
N ASN A 462 -14.88 1.43 10.11
CA ASN A 462 -13.84 1.32 11.14
C ASN A 462 -13.17 2.69 11.46
N ASP A 463 -13.95 3.77 11.45
CA ASP A 463 -13.52 5.14 11.74
C ASP A 463 -12.37 5.69 10.89
N HIS A 464 -12.04 5.04 9.76
CA HIS A 464 -10.86 5.39 8.95
C HIS A 464 -11.05 5.21 7.45
N GLN A 465 -11.75 4.16 7.01
CA GLN A 465 -11.87 3.84 5.59
C GLN A 465 -13.07 4.56 4.98
N VAL A 466 -12.85 5.29 3.89
CA VAL A 466 -13.93 6.00 3.19
C VAL A 466 -14.56 5.09 2.15
N ILE A 467 -15.89 5.01 2.16
CA ILE A 467 -16.69 4.31 1.15
C ILE A 467 -17.78 5.21 0.60
N THR A 468 -18.34 4.86 -0.57
CA THR A 468 -19.38 5.67 -1.22
C THR A 468 -20.77 5.52 -0.62
N ALA A 469 -21.06 4.40 0.04
CA ALA A 469 -22.37 4.14 0.62
C ALA A 469 -22.27 3.19 1.82
N GLY A 470 -22.68 3.65 3.00
CA GLY A 470 -22.77 2.87 4.23
C GLY A 470 -23.99 3.27 5.06
N ASN A 471 -24.11 2.73 6.27
CA ASN A 471 -25.28 2.95 7.13
C ASN A 471 -25.45 4.41 7.58
N LYS A 472 -24.34 5.13 7.78
CA LYS A 472 -24.33 6.56 8.12
C LYS A 472 -23.46 7.31 7.11
N SER A 473 -23.97 8.41 6.59
CA SER A 473 -23.25 9.26 5.65
C SER A 473 -22.83 10.58 6.29
N TYR A 474 -21.73 11.13 5.77
CA TYR A 474 -21.06 12.35 6.20
C TYR A 474 -20.74 13.21 4.98
N THR A 475 -20.60 14.50 5.21
CA THR A 475 -20.25 15.48 4.17
C THR A 475 -18.75 15.72 4.16
N PHE A 476 -18.17 15.83 2.96
CA PHE A 476 -16.77 16.24 2.83
C PHE A 476 -16.63 17.71 3.22
N SER A 477 -15.76 17.99 4.19
CA SER A 477 -15.58 19.34 4.75
C SER A 477 -14.95 20.34 3.79
N GLY A 478 -14.39 19.90 2.66
CA GLY A 478 -13.53 20.74 1.82
C GLY A 478 -12.08 20.87 2.34
N ILE A 479 -11.71 20.10 3.37
CA ILE A 479 -10.35 19.97 3.90
C ILE A 479 -9.87 18.54 3.68
N GLY A 480 -8.75 18.37 2.99
CA GLY A 480 -8.12 17.07 2.84
C GLY A 480 -6.63 17.18 2.56
N ILE A 481 -5.93 16.06 2.66
CA ILE A 481 -4.53 15.92 2.31
C ILE A 481 -4.39 14.93 1.16
N TYR A 482 -3.56 15.26 0.18
CA TYR A 482 -3.47 14.54 -1.09
C TYR A 482 -2.02 14.29 -1.46
N HIS A 483 -1.71 13.07 -1.89
CA HIS A 483 -0.44 12.75 -2.55
C HIS A 483 -0.55 13.09 -4.05
N PRO A 484 0.48 13.71 -4.67
CA PRO A 484 0.48 13.99 -6.12
C PRO A 484 0.14 12.79 -7.00
N ASP A 485 0.59 11.61 -6.61
CA ASP A 485 0.29 10.32 -7.26
C ASP A 485 -1.21 10.03 -7.46
N LEU A 486 -2.11 10.59 -6.63
CA LEU A 486 -3.55 10.47 -6.84
C LEU A 486 -3.98 10.98 -8.22
N PHE A 487 -3.26 11.97 -8.74
CA PHE A 487 -3.61 12.68 -9.97
C PHE A 487 -2.78 12.23 -11.18
N LYS A 488 -1.86 11.26 -11.03
CA LYS A 488 -0.90 10.87 -12.08
C LYS A 488 -1.55 10.39 -13.37
N SER A 489 -2.66 9.65 -13.27
CA SER A 489 -3.44 9.15 -14.42
C SER A 489 -4.12 10.26 -15.23
N HIS A 490 -4.18 11.48 -14.68
CA HIS A 490 -4.82 12.66 -15.27
C HIS A 490 -3.83 13.77 -15.64
N LEU A 491 -2.52 13.49 -15.62
CA LEU A 491 -1.51 14.44 -16.07
C LEU A 491 -1.57 14.62 -17.60
N GLY A 492 -1.35 15.85 -18.07
CA GLY A 492 -1.32 16.19 -19.51
C GLY A 492 -2.66 16.64 -20.09
N THR A 493 -3.73 16.70 -19.30
CA THR A 493 -5.03 17.23 -19.71
C THR A 493 -5.33 18.55 -19.00
N GLU A 494 -5.22 19.70 -19.69
CA GLU A 494 -5.79 20.97 -19.23
C GLU A 494 -7.31 20.96 -19.47
N GLN A 495 -8.03 20.15 -18.70
CA GLN A 495 -9.46 19.91 -18.85
C GLN A 495 -10.21 20.18 -17.55
N LYS A 496 -11.54 20.34 -17.67
CA LYS A 496 -12.48 20.35 -16.56
C LYS A 496 -12.51 18.98 -15.90
N ILE A 497 -11.93 18.87 -14.70
CA ILE A 497 -11.87 17.59 -13.99
C ILE A 497 -12.48 17.77 -12.58
N PRO A 498 -13.64 17.16 -12.31
CA PRO A 498 -14.22 17.13 -10.97
C PRO A 498 -13.38 16.23 -10.05
N LEU A 499 -13.29 16.61 -8.78
CA LEU A 499 -12.56 15.81 -7.78
C LEU A 499 -13.28 14.51 -7.39
N TYR A 500 -14.61 14.53 -7.35
CA TYR A 500 -15.40 13.41 -6.82
C TYR A 500 -15.20 12.07 -7.57
N PRO A 501 -15.12 12.02 -8.92
CA PRO A 501 -14.79 10.77 -9.62
C PRO A 501 -13.41 10.21 -9.28
N ILE A 502 -12.39 11.07 -9.10
CA ILE A 502 -11.04 10.64 -8.70
C ILE A 502 -11.06 10.04 -7.29
N LEU A 503 -11.81 10.66 -6.38
CA LEU A 503 -12.01 10.11 -5.03
C LEU A 503 -12.71 8.75 -5.07
N LYS A 504 -13.70 8.55 -5.95
CA LYS A 504 -14.36 7.24 -6.13
C LYS A 504 -13.42 6.15 -6.65
N GLU A 505 -12.53 6.51 -7.58
CA GLU A 505 -11.48 5.61 -8.06
C GLU A 505 -10.54 5.23 -6.90
N ALA A 506 -10.11 6.22 -6.11
CA ALA A 506 -9.27 5.97 -4.92
C ALA A 506 -9.98 5.09 -3.88
N ILE A 507 -11.30 5.22 -3.68
CA ILE A 507 -12.09 4.31 -2.83
C ILE A 507 -12.01 2.87 -3.36
N THR A 508 -12.21 2.68 -4.67
CA THR A 508 -12.17 1.35 -5.30
C THR A 508 -10.80 0.71 -5.17
N ASN A 509 -9.75 1.52 -5.15
CA ASN A 509 -8.36 1.09 -4.99
C ASN A 509 -7.89 1.02 -3.53
N SER A 510 -8.77 1.24 -2.53
CA SER A 510 -8.40 1.32 -1.11
C SER A 510 -7.31 2.35 -0.80
N GLN A 511 -7.30 3.44 -1.56
CA GLN A 511 -6.34 4.55 -1.49
C GLN A 511 -6.94 5.83 -0.88
N LEU A 512 -8.22 5.80 -0.46
CA LEU A 512 -8.87 6.92 0.21
C LEU A 512 -9.20 6.56 1.67
N SER A 513 -8.62 7.33 2.59
CA SER A 513 -9.00 7.31 3.99
C SER A 513 -9.70 8.60 4.38
N GLY A 514 -10.21 8.66 5.60
CA GLY A 514 -10.83 9.85 6.14
C GLY A 514 -11.06 9.72 7.63
N GLU A 515 -11.40 10.84 8.25
CA GLU A 515 -11.69 10.91 9.67
C GLU A 515 -12.94 11.75 9.91
N TYR A 516 -13.64 11.47 11.00
CA TYR A 516 -14.84 12.20 11.37
C TYR A 516 -14.50 13.32 12.36
N TYR A 517 -14.88 14.55 12.00
CA TYR A 517 -14.73 15.74 12.81
C TYR A 517 -16.07 16.26 13.34
N GLN A 518 -16.12 16.48 14.65
CA GLN A 518 -17.32 16.94 15.38
C GLN A 518 -17.25 18.41 15.84
N GLY A 519 -16.21 19.15 15.43
CA GLY A 519 -16.05 20.55 15.81
C GLY A 519 -16.84 21.52 14.92
N TYR A 520 -16.46 22.79 14.98
CA TYR A 520 -17.11 23.84 14.23
C TYR A 520 -16.72 23.76 12.75
N TRP A 521 -17.73 23.73 11.89
CA TRP A 521 -17.55 23.80 10.44
C TRP A 521 -18.72 24.55 9.79
N GLN A 522 -18.41 25.38 8.80
CA GLN A 522 -19.41 26.07 7.99
C GLN A 522 -18.90 26.41 6.57
N ASP A 523 -19.63 26.03 5.53
CA ASP A 523 -19.49 26.59 4.16
C ASP A 523 -20.20 27.95 4.06
N ILE A 524 -19.45 28.99 3.74
CA ILE A 524 -19.90 30.36 3.51
C ILE A 524 -20.17 30.58 2.02
N GLY A 525 -21.24 29.97 1.52
CA GLY A 525 -21.62 30.06 0.11
C GLY A 525 -22.94 30.77 -0.20
N THR A 526 -23.62 31.35 0.79
CA THR A 526 -24.77 32.25 0.58
C THR A 526 -24.74 33.41 1.59
N PRO A 527 -25.41 34.56 1.31
CA PRO A 527 -25.47 35.70 2.23
C PRO A 527 -26.04 35.34 3.60
N GLU A 528 -27.00 34.43 3.68
CA GLU A 528 -27.61 33.97 4.94
C GLU A 528 -26.59 33.20 5.79
N ARG A 529 -25.76 32.35 5.16
CA ARG A 529 -24.69 31.63 5.85
C ARG A 529 -23.57 32.57 6.30
N LEU A 530 -23.29 33.61 5.52
CA LEU A 530 -22.37 34.68 5.91
C LEU A 530 -22.88 35.44 7.13
N GLU A 531 -24.16 35.81 7.16
CA GLU A 531 -24.78 36.50 8.29
C GLU A 531 -24.75 35.63 9.55
N LEU A 532 -25.12 34.35 9.43
CA LEU A 532 -25.05 33.40 10.52
C LEU A 532 -23.63 33.31 11.12
N ALA A 533 -22.60 33.21 10.27
CA ALA A 533 -21.20 33.11 10.72
C ALA A 533 -20.68 34.39 11.40
N ASN A 534 -21.23 35.56 11.03
CA ASN A 534 -20.90 36.82 11.71
C ASN A 534 -21.53 36.91 13.10
N ASN A 535 -22.67 36.24 13.30
CA ASN A 535 -23.46 36.29 14.54
C ASN A 535 -23.19 35.15 15.52
N SER A 536 -22.58 34.06 15.04
CA SER A 536 -22.19 32.87 15.84
C SER A 536 -21.07 33.14 16.84
#